data_AF-A0A7Y3BNW1-F1
#
_entry.id   AF-A0A7Y3BNW1-F1
#
_cell.length_a   1.000
_cell.length_b   1.000
_cell.length_c   1.000
_cell.angle_alpha   90.00
_cell.angle_beta   90.00
_cell.angle_gamma   90.00
#
_symmetry.space_group_name_H-M   'P 1'
#
loop_
_entity.id
_entity.type
_entity.pdbx_description
1 polymer ?
#
loop_
_entity_poly.entity_id
_entity_poly.type
_entity_poly.pdbx_seq_one_letter_code
_entity_poly.pdbx_strand_id
1 'polypeptide(L)'
;DFRSRFEPVAKALDGSASTGLGEFYAADPDAPSSWSILFAAPSLRDGKIVGAVLAGIPLSRLAQRLSRQFRVEQKAGAPVWVYLYKGERLFHWDTPPEVDALVRDPAARATALTASPAGYTHKARLQGELQVYGAFPLALLGPDLGTIIFRTPE
;
A
#
# COMPACT_ATOMS: atom_id res chain seq x y z
N ASP A 1 20.57 4.07 13.37
CA ASP A 1 19.64 4.97 14.12
C ASP A 1 18.39 5.22 13.25
N PHE A 2 17.36 5.93 13.72
CA PHE A 2 16.16 6.18 12.90
C PHE A 2 16.41 7.13 11.72
N ARG A 3 17.37 8.06 11.83
CA ARG A 3 17.74 9.00 10.76
C ARG A 3 18.32 8.27 9.56
N SER A 4 19.25 7.35 9.78
CA SER A 4 19.87 6.53 8.72
C SER A 4 18.94 5.48 8.14
N ARG A 5 17.94 5.02 8.91
CA ARG A 5 16.99 3.99 8.47
C ARG A 5 15.81 4.53 7.67
N PHE A 6 15.36 5.74 7.95
CA PHE A 6 14.13 6.28 7.36
C PHE A 6 14.40 7.67 6.77
N GLU A 7 14.39 7.75 5.44
CA GLU A 7 14.55 9.00 4.70
C GLU A 7 13.58 10.12 5.18
N PRO A 8 12.29 9.85 5.48
CA PRO A 8 11.40 10.88 6.01
C PRO A 8 11.89 11.47 7.34
N VAL A 9 12.48 10.65 8.21
CA VAL A 9 13.03 11.09 9.50
C VAL A 9 14.28 11.93 9.28
N ALA A 10 15.15 11.56 8.34
CA ALA A 10 16.30 12.38 7.97
C ALA A 10 15.89 13.78 7.52
N LYS A 11 14.96 13.87 6.57
CA LYS A 11 14.44 15.14 6.06
C LYS A 11 13.80 16.00 7.16
N ALA A 12 13.05 15.38 8.08
CA ALA A 12 12.45 16.07 9.22
C ALA A 12 13.50 16.64 10.19
N LEU A 13 14.57 15.90 10.44
CA LEU A 13 15.69 16.38 11.26
C LEU A 13 16.51 17.48 10.57
N ASP A 14 16.43 17.56 9.23
CA ASP A 14 17.01 18.64 8.42
C ASP A 14 16.05 19.83 8.20
N GLY A 15 14.86 19.79 8.81
CA GLY A 15 13.92 20.92 8.85
C GLY A 15 12.77 20.87 7.86
N SER A 16 12.58 19.76 7.14
CA SER A 16 11.51 19.61 6.14
C SER A 16 10.54 18.50 6.50
N ALA A 17 9.23 18.78 6.43
CA ALA A 17 8.23 17.71 6.48
C ALA A 17 8.38 16.79 5.26
N SER A 18 8.18 15.49 5.47
CA SER A 18 8.39 14.48 4.44
C SER A 18 7.45 13.29 4.62
N THR A 19 7.13 12.65 3.50
CA THR A 19 6.37 11.39 3.46
C THR A 19 7.16 10.37 2.65
N GLY A 20 7.12 9.10 3.06
CA GLY A 20 7.77 8.01 2.32
C GLY A 20 7.40 6.63 2.88
N LEU A 21 8.10 5.60 2.43
CA LEU A 21 7.95 4.25 2.96
C LEU A 21 9.05 3.94 3.98
N GLY A 22 8.71 3.13 4.97
CA GLY A 22 9.67 2.54 5.90
C GLY A 22 9.46 1.04 6.04
N GLU A 23 10.57 0.30 5.95
CA GLU A 23 10.61 -1.13 6.26
C GLU A 23 10.94 -1.36 7.74
N PHE A 24 10.12 -2.17 8.38
CA PHE A 24 10.25 -2.58 9.78
C PHE A 24 10.53 -4.08 9.80
N TYR A 25 11.79 -4.45 9.96
CA TYR A 25 12.20 -5.84 10.12
C TYR A 25 11.50 -6.47 11.34
N ALA A 26 11.07 -7.72 11.16
CA ALA A 26 10.59 -8.53 12.27
C ALA A 26 11.77 -8.89 13.19
N ALA A 27 11.46 -9.19 14.45
CA ALA A 27 12.47 -9.69 15.39
C ALA A 27 12.91 -11.12 15.02
N ASP A 28 11.97 -11.90 14.49
CA ASP A 28 12.21 -13.19 13.86
C ASP A 28 12.72 -12.95 12.42
N PRO A 29 13.94 -13.41 12.06
CA PRO A 29 14.50 -13.21 10.73
C PRO A 29 13.73 -13.94 9.62
N ASP A 30 12.97 -14.98 9.95
CA ASP A 30 12.17 -15.74 8.98
C ASP A 30 10.77 -15.11 8.78
N ALA A 31 10.37 -14.20 9.67
CA ALA A 31 9.11 -13.48 9.55
C ALA A 31 9.24 -12.30 8.58
N PRO A 32 8.23 -12.08 7.72
CA PRO A 32 8.33 -11.05 6.69
C PRO A 32 8.23 -9.65 7.30
N SER A 33 9.10 -8.72 6.86
CA SER A 33 9.10 -7.32 7.34
C SER A 33 7.71 -6.66 7.27
N SER A 34 7.40 -5.72 8.14
CA SER A 34 6.26 -4.83 7.94
C SER A 34 6.68 -3.63 7.10
N TRP A 35 5.76 -3.09 6.30
CA TRP A 35 5.97 -1.86 5.55
C TRP A 35 4.93 -0.84 5.98
N SER A 36 5.35 0.40 6.21
CA SER A 36 4.46 1.50 6.59
C SER A 36 4.71 2.73 5.74
N ILE A 37 3.64 3.46 5.44
CA ILE A 37 3.74 4.85 4.99
C ILE A 37 4.09 5.68 6.21
N LEU A 38 5.18 6.43 6.14
CA LEU A 38 5.70 7.29 7.18
C LEU A 38 5.48 8.75 6.83
N PHE A 39 4.99 9.50 7.80
CA PHE A 39 4.87 10.96 7.76
C PHE A 39 5.74 11.51 8.87
N ALA A 40 6.70 12.36 8.51
CA ALA A 40 7.63 12.95 9.45
C ALA A 40 7.64 14.47 9.33
N ALA A 41 7.73 15.17 10.45
CA ALA A 41 7.83 16.63 10.50
C ALA A 41 8.84 17.07 11.57
N PRO A 42 9.56 18.20 11.37
CA PRO A 42 10.47 18.73 12.38
C PRO A 42 9.73 19.09 13.67
N SER A 43 10.32 18.74 14.81
CA SER A 43 9.89 19.24 16.12
C SER A 43 10.77 20.41 16.52
N LEU A 44 10.16 21.56 16.82
CA LEU A 44 10.87 22.81 17.12
C LEU A 44 10.76 23.19 18.59
N ARG A 45 11.84 23.76 19.12
CA ARG A 45 11.87 24.50 20.39
C ARG A 45 12.72 25.75 20.19
N ASP A 46 12.16 26.92 20.50
CA ASP A 46 12.85 28.22 20.37
C ASP A 46 13.46 28.43 18.96
N GLY A 47 12.71 28.03 17.92
CA GLY A 47 13.14 28.12 16.51
C GLY A 47 14.22 27.11 16.09
N LYS A 48 14.65 26.22 16.98
CA LYS A 48 15.65 25.17 16.70
C LYS A 48 14.99 23.82 16.57
N ILE A 49 15.48 23.01 15.64
CA ILE A 49 15.08 21.61 15.50
C ILE A 49 15.64 20.82 16.69
N VAL A 50 14.75 20.20 17.45
CA VAL A 50 15.10 19.36 18.62
C VAL A 50 14.72 17.89 18.41
N GLY A 51 14.07 17.56 17.29
CA GLY A 51 13.68 16.19 16.97
C GLY A 51 12.76 16.12 15.76
N ALA A 52 12.08 14.99 15.61
CA ALA A 52 11.07 14.77 14.57
C ALA A 52 9.82 14.12 15.18
N VAL A 53 8.64 14.59 14.77
CA VAL A 53 7.38 13.90 15.00
C VAL A 53 7.20 12.88 13.87
N LEU A 54 6.86 11.64 14.21
CA LEU A 54 6.68 10.55 13.25
C LEU A 54 5.30 9.92 13.44
N ALA A 55 4.55 9.78 12.35
CA ALA A 55 3.34 8.97 12.27
C ALA A 55 3.52 7.90 11.17
N GLY A 56 2.92 6.73 11.38
CA GLY A 56 3.03 5.61 10.46
C GLY A 56 1.71 4.90 10.24
N ILE A 57 1.43 4.52 8.99
CA ILE A 57 0.29 3.67 8.63
C ILE A 57 0.82 2.39 8.00
N PRO A 58 0.71 1.23 8.68
CA PRO A 58 1.11 -0.05 8.10
C PRO A 58 0.28 -0.38 6.85
N LEU A 59 0.93 -0.88 5.79
CA LEU A 59 0.25 -1.21 4.53
C LEU A 59 -0.85 -2.26 4.74
N SER A 60 -0.62 -3.26 5.59
CA SER A 60 -1.63 -4.26 5.96
C SER A 60 -2.88 -3.63 6.59
N ARG A 61 -2.69 -2.67 7.50
CA ARG A 61 -3.79 -1.94 8.14
C ARG A 61 -4.50 -0.99 7.18
N LEU A 62 -3.76 -0.38 6.25
CA LEU A 62 -4.35 0.47 5.22
C LEU A 62 -5.21 -0.34 4.25
N ALA A 63 -4.71 -1.48 3.75
CA ALA A 63 -5.46 -2.39 2.89
C ALA A 63 -6.76 -2.87 3.57
N GLN A 64 -6.68 -3.25 4.85
CA GLN A 64 -7.85 -3.58 5.67
C GLN A 64 -8.84 -2.41 5.76
N ARG A 65 -8.35 -1.21 6.11
CA ARG A 65 -9.20 -0.03 6.29
C ARG A 65 -9.90 0.36 4.99
N LEU A 66 -9.18 0.37 3.86
CA LEU A 66 -9.74 0.70 2.55
C LEU A 66 -10.78 -0.33 2.12
N SER A 67 -10.49 -1.63 2.28
CA SER A 67 -11.47 -2.68 1.98
C SER A 67 -12.76 -2.50 2.78
N ARG A 68 -12.66 -2.22 4.08
CA ARG A 68 -13.83 -1.96 4.93
C ARG A 68 -14.58 -0.69 4.53
N GLN A 69 -13.86 0.40 4.28
CA GLN A 69 -14.46 1.68 3.89
C GLN A 69 -15.24 1.54 2.58
N PHE A 70 -14.63 0.97 1.53
CA PHE A 70 -15.27 0.82 0.23
C PHE A 70 -16.44 -0.17 0.25
N ARG A 71 -16.39 -1.22 1.09
CA ARG A 71 -17.54 -2.10 1.31
C ARG A 71 -18.76 -1.35 1.88
N VAL A 72 -18.53 -0.39 2.79
CA VAL A 72 -19.62 0.44 3.37
C VAL A 72 -20.17 1.43 2.34
N GLU A 73 -19.33 1.95 1.45
CA GLU A 73 -19.72 2.93 0.42
C GLU A 73 -20.40 2.31 -0.81
N GLN A 74 -20.21 1.00 -1.03
CA GLN A 74 -20.82 0.27 -2.15
C GLN A 74 -22.35 0.17 -2.00
N LYS A 75 -23.08 0.61 -3.03
CA LYS A 75 -24.53 0.44 -3.10
C LYS A 75 -24.82 -1.02 -3.43
N ALA A 76 -25.56 -1.70 -2.56
CA ALA A 76 -25.96 -3.13 -2.65
C ALA A 76 -25.01 -4.18 -2.04
N GLY A 77 -24.03 -3.78 -1.22
CA GLY A 77 -23.27 -4.75 -0.41
C GLY A 77 -22.33 -5.67 -1.21
N ALA A 78 -22.02 -5.31 -2.46
CA ALA A 78 -21.05 -6.01 -3.27
C ALA A 78 -19.67 -6.03 -2.58
N PRO A 79 -18.96 -7.18 -2.59
CA PRO A 79 -17.65 -7.26 -1.96
C PRO A 79 -16.65 -6.35 -2.69
N VAL A 80 -15.93 -5.54 -1.92
CA VAL A 80 -14.75 -4.80 -2.37
C VAL A 80 -13.55 -5.32 -1.62
N TRP A 81 -12.50 -5.64 -2.36
CA TRP A 81 -11.21 -6.03 -1.81
C TRP A 81 -10.13 -5.10 -2.32
N VAL A 82 -9.35 -4.56 -1.38
CA VAL A 82 -8.21 -3.70 -1.67
C VAL A 82 -6.95 -4.40 -1.20
N TYR A 83 -6.05 -4.60 -2.15
CA TYR A 83 -4.67 -5.02 -1.92
C TYR A 83 -3.78 -3.79 -2.01
N LEU A 84 -2.75 -3.74 -1.18
CA LEU A 84 -1.56 -2.95 -1.47
C LEU A 84 -0.46 -3.90 -1.92
N TYR A 85 0.37 -3.49 -2.87
CA TYR A 85 1.56 -4.24 -3.24
C TYR A 85 2.82 -3.41 -2.96
N LYS A 86 3.91 -4.08 -2.58
CA LYS A 86 5.28 -3.55 -2.53
C LYS A 86 6.21 -4.55 -3.21
N GLY A 87 6.72 -4.19 -4.37
CA GLY A 87 7.41 -5.14 -5.26
C GLY A 87 6.49 -6.32 -5.58
N GLU A 88 6.92 -7.52 -5.21
CA GLU A 88 6.17 -8.76 -5.41
C GLU A 88 5.12 -9.02 -4.34
N ARG A 89 5.31 -8.45 -3.15
CA ARG A 89 4.49 -8.76 -1.98
C ARG A 89 3.15 -8.07 -2.01
N LEU A 90 2.11 -8.79 -1.60
CA LEU A 90 0.77 -8.28 -1.40
C LEU A 90 0.44 -8.12 0.10
N PHE A 91 -0.32 -7.08 0.41
CA PHE A 91 -0.91 -6.79 1.71
C PHE A 91 -2.41 -6.68 1.52
N HIS A 92 -3.16 -7.51 2.23
CA HIS A 92 -4.60 -7.59 2.08
C HIS A 92 -5.23 -8.10 3.37
N TRP A 93 -6.55 -8.06 3.43
CA TRP A 93 -7.31 -8.50 4.58
C TRP A 93 -8.61 -9.15 4.12
N ASP A 94 -8.89 -10.34 4.66
CA ASP A 94 -10.18 -11.02 4.50
C ASP A 94 -10.59 -11.18 3.02
N THR A 95 -9.65 -11.71 2.24
CA THR A 95 -9.81 -12.01 0.82
C THR A 95 -9.89 -13.53 0.61
N PRO A 96 -10.85 -14.03 -0.17
CA PRO A 96 -10.90 -15.44 -0.53
C PRO A 96 -9.68 -15.87 -1.36
N PRO A 97 -9.18 -17.12 -1.21
CA PRO A 97 -8.00 -17.60 -1.94
C PRO A 97 -8.11 -17.52 -3.47
N GLU A 98 -9.31 -17.68 -3.99
CA GLU A 98 -9.64 -17.55 -5.42
C GLU A 98 -9.49 -16.11 -5.93
N VAL A 99 -9.76 -15.10 -5.10
CA VAL A 99 -9.49 -13.69 -5.42
C VAL A 99 -8.00 -13.43 -5.42
N ASP A 100 -7.29 -13.92 -4.39
CA ASP A 100 -5.83 -13.77 -4.29
C ASP A 100 -5.14 -14.39 -5.53
N ALA A 101 -5.60 -15.55 -6.01
CA ALA A 101 -5.01 -16.24 -7.15
C ALA A 101 -4.98 -15.39 -8.43
N LEU A 102 -5.92 -14.46 -8.60
CA LEU A 102 -6.01 -13.60 -9.80
C LEU A 102 -4.91 -12.53 -9.87
N VAL A 103 -4.31 -12.16 -8.74
CA VAL A 103 -3.38 -11.01 -8.63
C VAL A 103 -2.04 -11.38 -8.02
N ARG A 104 -1.86 -12.65 -7.67
CA ARG A 104 -0.65 -13.19 -7.04
C ARG A 104 0.55 -13.27 -7.96
N ASP A 105 0.39 -13.17 -9.28
CA ASP A 105 1.51 -13.16 -10.23
C ASP A 105 2.16 -11.75 -10.32
N PRO A 106 3.36 -11.55 -9.74
CA PRO A 106 4.05 -10.26 -9.80
C PRO A 106 4.61 -9.95 -11.19
N ALA A 107 4.96 -10.96 -11.98
CA ALA A 107 5.53 -10.78 -13.32
C ALA A 107 4.46 -10.28 -14.30
N ALA A 108 3.27 -10.90 -14.29
CA ALA A 108 2.14 -10.43 -15.07
C ALA A 108 1.76 -8.98 -14.72
N ARG A 109 1.77 -8.65 -13.41
CA ARG A 109 1.53 -7.27 -12.95
C ARG A 109 2.60 -6.30 -13.46
N ALA A 110 3.87 -6.66 -13.38
CA ALA A 110 4.96 -5.84 -13.86
C ALA A 110 4.86 -5.57 -15.37
N THR A 111 4.63 -6.61 -16.18
CA THR A 111 4.43 -6.48 -17.63
C THR A 111 3.27 -5.53 -17.96
N ALA A 112 2.13 -5.69 -17.28
CA ALA A 112 0.96 -4.84 -17.52
C ALA A 112 1.20 -3.37 -17.11
N LEU A 113 1.93 -3.13 -16.01
CA LEU A 113 2.31 -1.77 -15.59
C LEU A 113 3.37 -1.14 -16.50
N THR A 114 4.27 -1.93 -17.09
CA THR A 114 5.18 -1.42 -18.12
C THR A 114 4.41 -0.97 -19.36
N ALA A 115 3.39 -1.73 -19.77
CA ALA A 115 2.54 -1.35 -20.90
C ALA A 115 1.62 -0.16 -20.59
N SER A 116 1.16 -0.03 -19.34
CA SER A 116 0.32 1.08 -18.88
C SER A 116 0.79 1.61 -17.51
N PRO A 117 1.72 2.58 -17.47
CA PRO A 117 2.31 3.07 -16.23
C PRO A 117 1.32 3.78 -15.29
N ALA A 118 0.20 4.28 -15.82
CA ALA A 118 -0.86 4.89 -15.02
C ALA A 118 -1.76 3.85 -14.31
N GLY A 119 -1.61 2.57 -14.65
CA GLY A 119 -2.43 1.47 -14.16
C GLY A 119 -3.18 0.76 -15.28
N TYR A 120 -3.74 -0.40 -14.96
CA TYR A 120 -4.50 -1.23 -15.90
C TYR A 120 -5.73 -1.84 -15.23
N THR A 121 -6.67 -2.33 -16.03
CA THR A 121 -7.83 -3.08 -15.54
C THR A 121 -7.91 -4.44 -16.20
N HIS A 122 -8.50 -5.40 -15.51
CA HIS A 122 -8.72 -6.74 -16.02
C HIS A 122 -10.10 -7.24 -15.61
N LYS A 123 -10.71 -8.06 -16.48
CA LYS A 123 -11.96 -8.75 -16.20
C LYS A 123 -11.64 -10.18 -15.81
N ALA A 124 -12.19 -10.64 -14.70
CA ALA A 124 -12.07 -12.01 -14.22
C ALA A 124 -13.44 -12.57 -13.88
N ARG A 125 -13.58 -13.88 -13.76
CA ARG A 125 -14.78 -14.50 -13.21
C ARG A 125 -14.46 -15.15 -11.87
N LEU A 126 -15.24 -14.83 -10.85
CA LEU A 126 -15.15 -15.43 -9.52
C LEU A 126 -16.47 -16.11 -9.22
N GLN A 127 -16.44 -17.42 -9.01
CA GLN A 127 -17.64 -18.25 -8.78
C GLN A 127 -18.75 -18.06 -9.85
N GLY A 128 -18.36 -17.81 -11.11
CA GLY A 128 -19.30 -17.59 -12.22
C GLY A 128 -19.70 -16.12 -12.42
N GLU A 129 -19.50 -15.26 -11.42
CA GLU A 129 -19.80 -13.83 -11.51
C GLU A 129 -18.66 -13.05 -12.16
N LEU A 130 -19.00 -12.10 -13.03
CA LEU A 130 -18.01 -11.20 -13.63
C LEU A 130 -17.51 -10.23 -12.57
N GLN A 131 -16.20 -10.22 -12.34
CA GLN A 131 -15.51 -9.28 -11.48
C GLN A 131 -14.53 -8.46 -12.32
N VAL A 132 -14.30 -7.23 -11.90
CA VAL A 132 -13.29 -6.36 -12.51
C VAL A 132 -12.31 -5.97 -11.43
N TYR A 133 -11.02 -6.07 -11.73
CA TYR A 133 -10.00 -5.48 -10.89
C TYR A 133 -9.17 -4.46 -11.66
N GLY A 134 -8.64 -3.49 -10.93
CA GLY A 134 -7.66 -2.53 -11.46
C GLY A 134 -6.45 -2.47 -10.56
N ALA A 135 -5.26 -2.37 -11.17
CA ALA A 135 -4.00 -2.15 -10.46
C ALA A 135 -3.48 -0.74 -10.78
N PHE A 136 -3.20 0.05 -9.74
CA PHE A 136 -2.84 1.45 -9.86
C PHE A 136 -1.60 1.77 -9.01
N PRO A 137 -0.49 2.22 -9.61
CA PRO A 137 0.70 2.63 -8.87
C PRO A 137 0.43 3.83 -7.96
N LEU A 138 1.06 3.82 -6.78
CA LEU A 138 1.09 4.94 -5.85
C LEU A 138 2.43 5.68 -6.00
N ALA A 139 2.64 6.31 -7.15
CA ALA A 139 3.92 6.90 -7.55
C ALA A 139 4.50 7.90 -6.53
N LEU A 140 3.65 8.57 -5.75
CA LEU A 140 4.05 9.48 -4.66
C LEU A 140 4.86 8.79 -3.55
N LEU A 141 4.75 7.47 -3.42
CA LEU A 141 5.36 6.68 -2.34
C LEU A 141 6.50 5.77 -2.84
N GLY A 142 6.69 5.68 -4.15
CA GLY A 142 7.74 4.89 -4.78
C GLY A 142 7.28 4.17 -6.06
N PRO A 143 8.23 3.71 -6.89
CA PRO A 143 7.93 3.09 -8.18
C PRO A 143 7.35 1.67 -8.07
N ASP A 144 7.53 1.01 -6.92
CA ASP A 144 7.16 -0.39 -6.72
C ASP A 144 6.03 -0.57 -5.70
N LEU A 145 5.29 0.50 -5.39
CA LEU A 145 4.11 0.48 -4.53
C LEU A 145 2.84 0.77 -5.33
N GLY A 146 1.75 0.10 -5.01
CA GLY A 146 0.45 0.48 -5.54
C GLY A 146 -0.72 -0.24 -4.88
N THR A 147 -1.90 -0.02 -5.45
CA THR A 147 -3.16 -0.65 -5.05
C THR A 147 -3.60 -1.65 -6.11
N ILE A 148 -4.31 -2.70 -5.69
CA ILE A 148 -5.15 -3.50 -6.56
C ILE A 148 -6.55 -3.52 -5.94
N ILE A 149 -7.55 -3.11 -6.71
CA ILE A 149 -8.92 -2.95 -6.21
C ILE A 149 -9.83 -3.84 -7.04
N PHE A 150 -10.50 -4.78 -6.37
CA PHE A 150 -11.56 -5.59 -6.94
C PHE A 150 -12.91 -4.97 -6.67
N ARG A 151 -13.76 -4.93 -7.70
CA ARG A 151 -15.17 -4.56 -7.56
C ARG A 151 -16.03 -5.34 -8.55
N THR A 152 -17.30 -5.50 -8.19
CA THR A 152 -18.32 -5.92 -9.14
C THR A 152 -18.57 -4.79 -10.14
N PRO A 153 -18.64 -5.09 -11.45
CA PRO A 153 -18.99 -4.09 -12.45
C PRO A 153 -20.41 -3.56 -12.22
N GLU A 154 -20.61 -2.27 -12.49
CA GLU A 154 -21.93 -1.64 -12.55
C GLU A 154 -22.65 -1.97 -13.87
#